data_AF-A0A7G2IRQ6-F1
#
_entry.id   AF-A0A7G2IRQ6-F1
#
_cell.length_a   1.000
_cell.length_b   1.000
_cell.length_c   1.000
_cell.angle_alpha   90.00
_cell.angle_beta   90.00
_cell.angle_gamma   90.00
#
_symmetry.space_group_name_H-M   'P 1'
#
loop_
_entity.id
_entity.type
_entity.pdbx_description
1 polymer ?
#
loop_
_entity_poly.entity_id
_entity_poly.type
_entity_poly.pdbx_seq_one_letter_code
_entity_poly.pdbx_strand_id
1 'polypeptide(L)'
;MLTLLDDCAFSGDEPVIGQQKPPVPGIHNSQAAGSPGRACVLDRRCWPHIEAYVRDIIRYFRHDSRISVWDLYNEPGNGGIFCHTGEFARYDDRLEIYALTLMTHLFSWARQESPSQPLTVAAWHIDDRAACGNAFTHPVDIAALRLSDVISYHAYVDTPGQLSLLSQLAEFGRPLFCTEWLARHVDSRIEEQLPLFRAQRVSSFHWGLVQGKTQTWLPWPDIPRNETTAQLWFHDVLKSDGSPYSEKEMQMVRRLNAAG
;
A
#
# COMPACT_ATOMS: atom_id res chain seq x y z
N MET A 1 -1.93 -5.52 11.02
CA MET A 1 -2.91 -4.89 10.13
C MET A 1 -3.39 -5.95 9.17
N LEU A 2 -4.69 -6.03 8.89
CA LEU A 2 -5.24 -7.01 7.97
C LEU A 2 -5.99 -6.26 6.87
N THR A 3 -5.55 -6.45 5.62
CA THR A 3 -6.10 -5.77 4.44
C THR A 3 -7.10 -6.66 3.72
N LEU A 4 -8.30 -6.15 3.44
CA LEU A 4 -9.40 -6.98 2.94
C LEU A 4 -9.59 -6.92 1.43
N LEU A 5 -9.44 -5.73 0.83
CA LEU A 5 -9.56 -5.50 -0.60
C LEU A 5 -8.28 -4.88 -1.16
N ASP A 6 -8.02 -5.03 -2.46
CA ASP A 6 -6.81 -4.54 -3.13
C ASP A 6 -7.03 -4.26 -4.62
N ASP A 7 -6.75 -3.02 -5.06
CA ASP A 7 -6.80 -2.59 -6.46
C ASP A 7 -5.43 -2.60 -7.18
N CYS A 8 -4.35 -3.04 -6.52
CA CYS A 8 -3.01 -3.24 -7.09
C CYS A 8 -2.93 -4.44 -8.07
N ALA A 9 -3.83 -4.50 -9.04
CA ALA A 9 -3.90 -5.51 -10.10
C ALA A 9 -2.97 -5.16 -11.28
N PHE A 10 -1.66 -5.07 -11.02
CA PHE A 10 -0.68 -4.64 -12.01
C PHE A 10 -0.52 -5.57 -13.22
N SER A 11 -1.02 -6.81 -13.16
CA SER A 11 -1.09 -7.70 -14.33
C SER A 11 -2.03 -7.21 -15.43
N GLY A 12 -3.05 -6.42 -15.08
CA GLY A 12 -4.16 -6.07 -15.96
C GLY A 12 -5.17 -7.19 -16.20
N ASP A 13 -4.94 -8.39 -15.66
CA ASP A 13 -5.85 -9.52 -15.75
C ASP A 13 -6.84 -9.54 -14.59
N GLU A 14 -8.00 -10.17 -14.80
CA GLU A 14 -8.91 -10.49 -13.70
C GLU A 14 -8.38 -11.69 -12.89
N PRO A 15 -8.52 -11.67 -11.55
CA PRO A 15 -8.08 -12.76 -10.70
C PRO A 15 -8.89 -14.03 -10.98
N VAL A 16 -8.21 -15.17 -10.93
CA VAL A 16 -8.84 -16.49 -11.06
C VAL A 16 -8.64 -17.30 -9.79
N ILE A 17 -9.58 -18.18 -9.47
CA ILE A 17 -9.40 -19.13 -8.37
C ILE A 17 -8.35 -20.16 -8.77
N GLY A 18 -7.40 -20.43 -7.86
CA GLY A 18 -6.38 -21.46 -8.04
C GLY A 18 -5.00 -20.87 -8.32
N GLN A 19 -4.20 -21.61 -9.10
CA GLN A 19 -2.80 -21.24 -9.35
C GLN A 19 -2.71 -19.99 -10.22
N GLN A 20 -2.05 -18.96 -9.69
CA GLN A 20 -1.75 -17.73 -10.43
C GLN A 20 -0.57 -17.91 -11.39
N LYS A 21 -0.51 -17.06 -12.42
CA LYS A 21 0.56 -17.05 -13.43
C LYS A 21 1.95 -16.91 -12.78
N PRO A 22 3.00 -17.56 -13.33
CA PRO A 22 4.37 -17.31 -12.88
C PRO A 22 4.78 -15.87 -13.23
N PRO A 23 5.66 -15.23 -12.43
CA PRO A 23 6.08 -13.87 -12.71
C PRO A 23 6.80 -13.75 -14.04
N VAL A 24 6.62 -12.61 -14.71
CA VAL A 24 7.36 -12.29 -15.94
C VAL A 24 8.74 -11.77 -15.54
N PRO A 25 9.83 -12.48 -15.87
CA PRO A 25 11.16 -12.11 -15.39
C PRO A 25 11.54 -10.66 -15.72
N GLY A 26 12.06 -9.95 -14.72
CA GLY A 26 12.55 -8.58 -14.92
C GLY A 26 11.46 -7.50 -14.87
N ILE A 27 10.21 -7.86 -14.54
CA ILE A 27 9.09 -6.94 -14.45
C ILE A 27 8.52 -6.93 -13.03
N HIS A 28 8.64 -5.77 -12.38
CA HIS A 28 8.08 -5.47 -11.07
C HIS A 28 6.57 -5.74 -11.05
N ASN A 29 6.05 -6.43 -10.03
CA ASN A 29 4.62 -6.79 -9.83
C ASN A 29 3.87 -7.35 -11.06
N SER A 30 4.58 -7.92 -12.04
CA SER A 30 4.02 -8.32 -13.35
C SER A 30 2.77 -9.20 -13.35
N GLN A 31 2.51 -9.94 -12.27
CA GLN A 31 1.38 -10.85 -12.15
C GLN A 31 0.57 -10.58 -10.88
N ALA A 32 0.67 -9.37 -10.33
CA ALA A 32 -0.16 -8.97 -9.21
C ALA A 32 -1.63 -8.92 -9.66
N ALA A 33 -2.49 -9.57 -8.89
CA ALA A 33 -3.92 -9.67 -9.14
C ALA A 33 -4.65 -9.04 -7.95
N GLY A 34 -5.58 -8.15 -8.25
CA GLY A 34 -6.40 -7.51 -7.22
C GLY A 34 -7.44 -8.46 -6.64
N SER A 35 -7.99 -8.08 -5.49
CA SER A 35 -9.06 -8.80 -4.84
C SER A 35 -10.04 -7.80 -4.20
N PRO A 36 -11.29 -7.70 -4.68
CA PRO A 36 -11.84 -8.37 -5.84
C PRO A 36 -11.17 -7.88 -7.14
N GLY A 37 -11.41 -8.59 -8.24
CA GLY A 37 -11.01 -8.13 -9.57
C GLY A 37 -11.67 -6.79 -9.94
N ARG A 38 -11.01 -5.98 -10.78
CA ARG A 38 -11.50 -4.64 -11.15
C ARG A 38 -12.85 -4.69 -11.86
N ALA A 39 -13.14 -5.73 -12.66
CA ALA A 39 -14.47 -5.93 -13.25
C ALA A 39 -15.58 -6.11 -12.20
N CYS A 40 -15.26 -6.75 -11.07
CA CYS A 40 -16.18 -6.92 -9.94
C CYS A 40 -16.41 -5.60 -9.19
N VAL A 41 -15.38 -4.76 -9.06
CA VAL A 41 -15.51 -3.39 -8.51
C VAL A 41 -16.45 -2.55 -9.37
N LEU A 42 -16.32 -2.62 -10.71
CA LEU A 42 -17.15 -1.90 -11.68
C LEU A 42 -18.59 -2.43 -11.80
N ASP A 43 -18.91 -3.59 -11.25
CA ASP A 43 -20.24 -4.19 -11.30
C ASP A 43 -20.90 -4.24 -9.92
N ARG A 44 -21.84 -3.31 -9.67
CA ARG A 44 -22.61 -3.25 -8.42
C ARG A 44 -23.39 -4.53 -8.10
N ARG A 45 -23.66 -5.39 -9.08
CA ARG A 45 -24.31 -6.69 -8.82
C ARG A 45 -23.40 -7.64 -8.06
N CYS A 46 -22.08 -7.42 -8.09
CA CYS A 46 -21.11 -8.19 -7.33
C CYS A 46 -20.94 -7.70 -5.89
N TRP A 47 -21.33 -6.46 -5.58
CA TRP A 47 -21.11 -5.85 -4.27
C TRP A 47 -21.78 -6.58 -3.10
N PRO A 48 -22.97 -7.20 -3.24
CA PRO A 48 -23.52 -8.05 -2.17
C PRO A 48 -22.59 -9.21 -1.76
N HIS A 49 -21.78 -9.74 -2.70
CA HIS A 49 -20.80 -10.77 -2.37
C HIS A 49 -19.58 -10.20 -1.65
N ILE A 50 -19.10 -9.03 -2.08
CA ILE A 50 -18.02 -8.28 -1.40
C ILE A 50 -18.45 -7.95 0.03
N GLU A 51 -19.67 -7.42 0.21
CA GLU A 51 -20.27 -7.12 1.51
C GLU A 51 -20.30 -8.38 2.39
N ALA A 52 -20.82 -9.50 1.85
CA ALA A 52 -20.89 -10.74 2.59
C ALA A 52 -19.49 -11.20 3.07
N TYR A 53 -18.47 -11.18 2.21
CA TYR A 53 -17.09 -11.52 2.56
C TYR A 53 -16.53 -10.61 3.66
N VAL A 54 -16.60 -9.29 3.47
CA VAL A 54 -16.04 -8.31 4.41
C VAL A 54 -16.73 -8.42 5.77
N ARG A 55 -18.06 -8.49 5.80
CA ARG A 55 -18.82 -8.59 7.05
C ARG A 55 -18.56 -9.91 7.75
N ASP A 56 -18.42 -11.02 7.02
CA ASP A 56 -18.12 -12.32 7.61
C ASP A 56 -16.75 -12.35 8.29
N ILE A 57 -15.70 -11.92 7.58
CA ILE A 57 -14.33 -11.85 8.14
C ILE A 57 -14.26 -10.91 9.34
N ILE A 58 -14.81 -9.70 9.23
CA ILE A 58 -14.79 -8.74 10.35
C ILE A 58 -15.58 -9.31 11.52
N ARG A 59 -16.81 -9.79 11.32
CA ARG A 59 -17.66 -10.34 12.39
C ARG A 59 -16.97 -11.47 13.14
N TYR A 60 -16.33 -12.38 12.41
CA TYR A 60 -15.66 -13.54 13.00
C TYR A 60 -14.47 -13.12 13.88
N PHE A 61 -13.65 -12.18 13.42
CA PHE A 61 -12.42 -11.75 14.12
C PHE A 61 -12.56 -10.42 14.90
N ARG A 62 -13.77 -9.89 15.08
CA ARG A 62 -14.01 -8.54 15.62
C ARG A 62 -13.47 -8.28 17.03
N HIS A 63 -13.10 -9.32 17.77
CA HIS A 63 -12.51 -9.26 19.11
C HIS A 63 -11.11 -9.90 19.18
N ASP A 64 -10.52 -10.27 18.04
CA ASP A 64 -9.21 -10.89 18.00
C ASP A 64 -8.12 -9.84 18.23
N SER A 65 -7.41 -9.95 19.36
CA SER A 65 -6.37 -9.00 19.76
C SER A 65 -5.11 -9.06 18.90
N ARG A 66 -4.96 -10.06 18.03
CA ARG A 66 -3.83 -10.15 17.07
C ARG A 66 -4.02 -9.20 15.90
N ILE A 67 -5.25 -8.78 15.62
CA ILE A 67 -5.55 -7.74 14.64
C ILE A 67 -5.45 -6.40 15.34
N SER A 68 -4.55 -5.54 14.87
CA SER A 68 -4.38 -4.19 15.45
C SER A 68 -5.22 -3.13 14.75
N VAL A 69 -5.44 -3.28 13.44
CA VAL A 69 -6.16 -2.33 12.56
C VAL A 69 -6.75 -3.14 11.40
N TRP A 70 -7.98 -2.80 11.00
CA TRP A 70 -8.60 -3.25 9.77
C TRP A 70 -8.30 -2.27 8.65
N ASP A 71 -7.49 -2.69 7.69
CA ASP A 71 -7.27 -1.94 6.45
C ASP A 71 -8.31 -2.43 5.43
N LEU A 72 -9.27 -1.58 5.09
CA LEU A 72 -10.45 -2.06 4.37
C LEU A 72 -10.19 -2.24 2.87
N TYR A 73 -9.27 -1.46 2.30
CA TYR A 73 -9.07 -1.41 0.85
C TYR A 73 -7.69 -0.82 0.54
N ASN A 74 -6.81 -1.63 -0.02
CA ASN A 74 -5.53 -1.18 -0.54
C ASN A 74 -5.69 -0.41 -1.85
N GLU A 75 -5.11 0.79 -1.87
CA GLU A 75 -5.06 1.71 -3.03
C GLU A 75 -6.33 1.76 -3.91
N PRO A 76 -7.52 2.06 -3.33
CA PRO A 76 -8.76 2.08 -4.08
C PRO A 76 -8.67 3.04 -5.27
N GLY A 77 -9.04 2.54 -6.45
CA GLY A 77 -8.96 3.27 -7.70
C GLY A 77 -7.66 3.06 -8.46
N ASN A 78 -6.68 2.30 -7.94
CA ASN A 78 -5.43 2.08 -8.64
C ASN A 78 -5.67 1.32 -9.96
N GLY A 79 -5.53 2.05 -11.07
CA GLY A 79 -5.69 1.54 -12.42
C GLY A 79 -4.39 1.09 -13.08
N GLY A 80 -3.24 1.12 -12.39
CA GLY A 80 -1.94 0.82 -12.98
C GLY A 80 -1.85 -0.61 -13.53
N ILE A 81 -1.21 -0.75 -14.69
CA ILE A 81 -0.87 -2.03 -15.33
C ILE A 81 0.58 -1.96 -15.80
N PHE A 82 1.40 -2.91 -15.36
CA PHE A 82 2.83 -2.98 -15.69
C PHE A 82 3.05 -3.96 -16.85
N CYS A 83 3.29 -3.42 -18.05
CA CYS A 83 3.40 -4.21 -19.28
C CYS A 83 4.83 -4.71 -19.49
N HIS A 84 5.77 -3.77 -19.65
CA HIS A 84 7.19 -4.01 -19.88
C HIS A 84 8.03 -2.90 -19.22
N THR A 85 9.36 -3.03 -19.25
CA THR A 85 10.23 -1.93 -18.77
C THR A 85 10.01 -0.69 -19.64
N GLY A 86 9.67 0.44 -19.02
CA GLY A 86 9.31 1.69 -19.71
C GLY A 86 7.86 1.75 -20.23
N GLU A 87 7.05 0.71 -20.04
CA GLU A 87 5.69 0.64 -20.57
C GLU A 87 4.66 0.34 -19.47
N PHE A 88 3.73 1.28 -19.29
CA PHE A 88 2.59 1.14 -18.40
C PHE A 88 1.30 1.42 -19.16
N ALA A 89 0.24 0.75 -18.74
CA ALA A 89 -1.12 1.05 -19.16
C ALA A 89 -1.95 1.41 -17.94
N ARG A 90 -3.13 1.97 -18.21
CA ARG A 90 -4.11 2.29 -17.19
C ARG A 90 -5.40 1.56 -17.52
N TYR A 91 -6.03 1.03 -16.48
CA TYR A 91 -7.36 0.46 -16.55
C TYR A 91 -8.41 1.56 -16.75
N ASP A 92 -9.67 1.16 -16.86
CA ASP A 92 -10.82 2.05 -17.00
C ASP A 92 -10.90 3.13 -15.90
N ASP A 93 -10.94 4.41 -16.30
CA ASP A 93 -11.00 5.55 -15.39
C ASP A 93 -12.25 5.56 -14.49
N ARG A 94 -13.31 4.83 -14.86
CA ARG A 94 -14.48 4.66 -13.99
C ARG A 94 -14.12 3.96 -12.68
N LEU A 95 -13.00 3.22 -12.62
CA LEU A 95 -12.59 2.47 -11.44
C LEU A 95 -12.53 3.34 -10.19
N GLU A 96 -11.97 4.55 -10.28
CA GLU A 96 -11.84 5.47 -9.13
C GLU A 96 -13.20 5.84 -8.51
N ILE A 97 -14.21 6.09 -9.35
CA ILE A 97 -15.57 6.45 -8.91
C ILE A 97 -16.22 5.26 -8.18
N TYR A 98 -16.08 4.06 -8.75
CA TYR A 98 -16.65 2.85 -8.17
C TYR A 98 -15.91 2.43 -6.91
N ALA A 99 -14.58 2.50 -6.89
CA ALA A 99 -13.74 2.20 -5.74
C ALA A 99 -14.01 3.17 -4.57
N LEU A 100 -14.13 4.48 -4.83
CA LEU A 100 -14.54 5.47 -3.82
C LEU A 100 -15.92 5.12 -3.22
N THR A 101 -16.88 4.79 -4.08
CA THR A 101 -18.24 4.44 -3.63
C THR A 101 -18.22 3.15 -2.80
N LEU A 102 -17.52 2.12 -3.28
CA LEU A 102 -17.37 0.84 -2.58
C LEU A 102 -16.65 1.03 -1.24
N MET A 103 -15.54 1.78 -1.20
CA MET A 103 -14.81 2.12 0.01
C MET A 103 -15.71 2.76 1.06
N THR A 104 -16.57 3.69 0.65
CA THR A 104 -17.54 4.33 1.57
C THR A 104 -18.52 3.31 2.16
N HIS A 105 -18.98 2.35 1.34
CA HIS A 105 -19.79 1.22 1.82
C HIS A 105 -19.02 0.29 2.76
N LEU A 106 -17.75 -0.02 2.49
CA LEU A 106 -16.91 -0.86 3.35
C LEU A 106 -16.83 -0.30 4.77
N PHE A 107 -16.60 1.01 4.92
CA PHE A 107 -16.62 1.65 6.25
C PHE A 107 -17.97 1.48 6.95
N SER A 108 -19.08 1.65 6.23
CA SER A 108 -20.42 1.46 6.80
C SER A 108 -20.64 0.01 7.25
N TRP A 109 -20.35 -0.96 6.38
CA TRP A 109 -20.52 -2.38 6.65
C TRP A 109 -19.63 -2.86 7.81
N ALA A 110 -18.36 -2.45 7.82
CA ALA A 110 -17.41 -2.78 8.88
C ALA A 110 -17.88 -2.24 10.24
N ARG A 111 -18.34 -0.97 10.29
CA ARG A 111 -18.85 -0.36 11.54
C ARG A 111 -20.08 -1.09 12.07
N GLN A 112 -20.96 -1.58 11.21
CA GLN A 112 -22.14 -2.35 11.64
C GLN A 112 -21.76 -3.68 12.33
N GLU A 113 -20.59 -4.23 12.05
CA GLU A 113 -20.08 -5.43 12.73
C GLU A 113 -19.44 -5.13 14.09
N SER A 114 -19.24 -3.86 14.42
CA SER A 114 -18.70 -3.37 15.70
C SER A 114 -17.37 -4.03 16.11
N PRO A 115 -16.31 -3.98 15.26
CA PRO A 115 -14.98 -4.43 15.66
C PRO A 115 -14.39 -3.59 16.78
N SER A 116 -13.63 -4.23 17.67
CA SER A 116 -12.88 -3.53 18.73
C SER A 116 -11.64 -2.80 18.21
N GLN A 117 -11.17 -3.14 17.00
CA GLN A 117 -10.03 -2.54 16.33
C GLN A 117 -10.46 -1.35 15.46
N PRO A 118 -9.61 -0.33 15.30
CA PRO A 118 -9.87 0.78 14.39
C PRO A 118 -9.90 0.36 12.92
N LEU A 119 -10.63 1.13 12.11
CA LEU A 119 -10.71 1.01 10.67
C LEU A 119 -9.82 2.04 9.97
N THR A 120 -9.26 1.68 8.82
CA THR A 120 -8.54 2.62 7.97
C THR A 120 -8.58 2.22 6.50
N VAL A 121 -8.28 3.19 5.65
CA VAL A 121 -7.87 3.05 4.25
C VAL A 121 -6.78 4.09 4.00
N ALA A 122 -5.70 3.68 3.33
CA ALA A 122 -4.58 4.58 3.08
C ALA A 122 -4.91 5.63 2.01
N ALA A 123 -4.54 6.88 2.28
CA ALA A 123 -4.37 7.87 1.23
C ALA A 123 -3.08 7.58 0.46
N TRP A 124 -3.12 7.61 -0.87
CA TRP A 124 -2.01 7.12 -1.69
C TRP A 124 -1.68 7.97 -2.91
N HIS A 125 -2.51 8.95 -3.30
CA HIS A 125 -2.21 9.79 -4.47
C HIS A 125 -1.22 10.91 -4.11
N ILE A 126 -0.07 10.86 -4.78
CA ILE A 126 0.98 11.89 -4.77
C ILE A 126 1.38 12.14 -6.22
N ASP A 127 0.72 13.08 -6.88
CA ASP A 127 0.91 13.36 -8.32
C ASP A 127 2.32 13.88 -8.63
N ASP A 128 2.88 14.69 -7.73
CA ASP A 128 4.22 15.24 -7.85
C ASP A 128 5.01 15.05 -6.55
N ARG A 129 6.03 14.18 -6.60
CA ARG A 129 6.90 13.88 -5.47
C ARG A 129 7.75 15.07 -5.04
N ALA A 130 7.98 16.05 -5.94
CA ALA A 130 8.65 17.29 -5.60
C ALA A 130 7.72 18.32 -4.93
N ALA A 131 6.40 18.13 -5.00
CA ALA A 131 5.39 19.02 -4.45
C ALA A 131 4.47 18.32 -3.44
N CYS A 132 5.06 17.58 -2.49
CA CYS A 132 4.34 16.80 -1.47
C CYS A 132 3.33 17.61 -0.63
N GLY A 133 3.44 18.94 -0.55
CA GLY A 133 2.44 19.79 0.11
C GLY A 133 1.04 19.76 -0.53
N ASN A 134 0.92 19.26 -1.77
CA ASN A 134 -0.34 19.10 -2.49
C ASN A 134 -0.79 17.62 -2.58
N ALA A 135 -0.16 16.72 -1.83
CA ALA A 135 -0.53 15.32 -1.78
C ALA A 135 -1.91 15.10 -1.17
N PHE A 136 -2.49 13.94 -1.45
CA PHE A 136 -3.74 13.45 -0.85
C PHE A 136 -4.95 14.37 -1.10
N THR A 137 -4.93 15.07 -2.23
CA THR A 137 -6.02 15.96 -2.69
C THR A 137 -7.05 15.23 -3.55
N HIS A 138 -6.78 13.99 -3.94
CA HIS A 138 -7.72 13.18 -4.70
C HIS A 138 -8.99 12.84 -3.87
N PRO A 139 -10.20 12.79 -4.46
CA PRO A 139 -11.42 12.50 -3.70
C PRO A 139 -11.40 11.19 -2.91
N VAL A 140 -10.70 10.17 -3.42
CA VAL A 140 -10.47 8.91 -2.70
C VAL A 140 -9.71 9.15 -1.41
N ASP A 141 -8.58 9.86 -1.46
CA ASP A 141 -7.74 10.11 -0.29
C ASP A 141 -8.46 10.98 0.74
N ILE A 142 -9.14 12.04 0.30
CA ILE A 142 -9.92 12.91 1.19
C ILE A 142 -10.97 12.09 1.95
N ALA A 143 -11.68 11.20 1.26
CA ALA A 143 -12.67 10.33 1.89
C ALA A 143 -12.02 9.32 2.84
N ALA A 144 -10.92 8.67 2.42
CA ALA A 144 -10.17 7.71 3.22
C ALA A 144 -9.68 8.33 4.53
N LEU A 145 -9.01 9.49 4.48
CA LEU A 145 -8.50 10.20 5.66
C LEU A 145 -9.62 10.62 6.62
N ARG A 146 -10.77 11.09 6.09
CA ARG A 146 -11.91 11.51 6.92
C ARG A 146 -12.58 10.34 7.61
N LEU A 147 -12.80 9.24 6.89
CA LEU A 147 -13.55 8.08 7.40
C LEU A 147 -12.73 7.21 8.35
N SER A 148 -11.40 7.20 8.22
CA SER A 148 -10.51 6.32 8.98
C SER A 148 -10.35 6.71 10.45
N ASP A 149 -10.42 5.74 11.36
CA ASP A 149 -10.25 5.96 12.80
C ASP A 149 -8.76 6.20 13.16
N VAL A 150 -7.86 5.58 12.40
CA VAL A 150 -6.41 5.89 12.37
C VAL A 150 -6.05 6.35 10.96
N ILE A 151 -5.16 7.33 10.85
CA ILE A 151 -4.75 7.85 9.55
C ILE A 151 -3.65 6.94 9.00
N SER A 152 -3.90 6.33 7.85
CA SER A 152 -2.89 5.61 7.09
C SER A 152 -2.61 6.28 5.75
N TYR A 153 -1.39 6.12 5.26
CA TYR A 153 -0.98 6.69 3.98
C TYR A 153 0.20 5.93 3.35
N HIS A 154 0.29 5.99 2.02
CA HIS A 154 1.41 5.49 1.24
C HIS A 154 2.27 6.66 0.77
N ALA A 155 3.58 6.52 0.87
CA ALA A 155 4.49 7.59 0.48
C ALA A 155 5.88 7.07 0.12
N TYR A 156 6.12 7.02 -1.18
CA TYR A 156 7.41 6.69 -1.77
C TYR A 156 8.14 7.97 -2.16
N VAL A 157 8.48 8.79 -1.18
CA VAL A 157 9.13 10.11 -1.40
C VAL A 157 10.42 10.20 -0.59
N ASP A 158 11.24 11.20 -0.86
CA ASP A 158 12.45 11.46 -0.08
C ASP A 158 12.13 11.94 1.34
N THR A 159 13.16 12.08 2.18
CA THR A 159 13.00 12.46 3.59
C THR A 159 12.36 13.85 3.78
N PRO A 160 12.72 14.90 3.02
CA PRO A 160 11.99 16.17 3.03
C PRO A 160 10.51 16.05 2.64
N GLY A 161 10.20 15.28 1.60
CA GLY A 161 8.82 15.00 1.19
C GLY A 161 8.04 14.35 2.32
N GLN A 162 8.62 13.33 2.98
CA GLN A 162 7.98 12.68 4.12
C GLN A 162 7.69 13.65 5.28
N LEU A 163 8.63 14.55 5.60
CA LEU A 163 8.39 15.58 6.62
C LEU A 163 7.19 16.48 6.28
N SER A 164 7.05 16.87 5.01
CA SER A 164 5.90 17.66 4.54
C SER A 164 4.58 16.91 4.74
N LEU A 165 4.53 15.64 4.33
CA LEU A 165 3.33 14.80 4.47
C LEU A 165 2.96 14.59 5.93
N LEU A 166 3.93 14.30 6.79
CA LEU A 166 3.72 14.12 8.23
C LEU A 166 3.15 15.37 8.89
N SER A 167 3.63 16.56 8.51
CA SER A 167 3.10 17.83 9.02
C SER A 167 1.63 18.03 8.61
N GLN A 168 1.29 17.74 7.34
CA GLN A 168 -0.08 17.85 6.84
C GLN A 168 -1.02 16.85 7.51
N LEU A 169 -0.61 15.58 7.62
CA LEU A 169 -1.45 14.53 8.18
C LEU A 169 -1.63 14.65 9.70
N ALA A 170 -0.68 15.28 10.40
CA ALA A 170 -0.81 15.56 11.83
C ALA A 170 -2.03 16.42 12.19
N GLU A 171 -2.53 17.23 11.24
CA GLU A 171 -3.72 18.09 11.43
C GLU A 171 -5.00 17.29 11.73
N PHE A 172 -5.06 16.02 11.35
CA PHE A 172 -6.20 15.15 11.65
C PHE A 172 -6.30 14.77 13.14
N GLY A 173 -5.24 14.99 13.93
CA GLY A 173 -5.25 14.72 15.37
C GLY A 173 -5.47 13.25 15.74
N ARG A 174 -5.13 12.33 14.83
CA ARG A 174 -5.30 10.87 14.96
C ARG A 174 -3.95 10.16 14.84
N PRO A 175 -3.79 8.93 15.36
CA PRO A 175 -2.57 8.14 15.17
C PRO A 175 -2.23 7.98 13.68
N LEU A 176 -0.95 8.13 13.33
CA LEU A 176 -0.45 8.09 11.95
C LEU A 176 0.28 6.77 11.66
N PHE A 177 -0.01 6.22 10.49
CA PHE A 177 0.55 4.98 9.96
C PHE A 177 1.04 5.22 8.53
N CYS A 178 2.34 5.08 8.27
CA CYS A 178 2.84 5.00 6.90
C CYS A 178 2.86 3.54 6.48
N THR A 179 1.83 3.09 5.76
CA THR A 179 1.57 1.66 5.51
C THR A 179 2.28 1.12 4.28
N GLU A 180 2.78 1.99 3.42
CA GLU A 180 3.73 1.66 2.37
C GLU A 180 4.73 2.80 2.17
N TRP A 181 6.02 2.46 2.24
CA TRP A 181 7.15 3.33 1.98
C TRP A 181 8.38 2.45 1.68
N LEU A 182 9.54 3.05 1.42
CA LEU A 182 10.78 2.43 0.92
C LEU A 182 10.76 2.28 -0.59
N ALA A 183 11.58 3.06 -1.27
CA ALA A 183 11.80 3.00 -2.71
C ALA A 183 13.14 3.69 -2.97
N ARG A 184 14.23 2.91 -2.91
CA ARG A 184 15.59 3.48 -2.85
C ARG A 184 15.98 4.32 -4.06
N HIS A 185 15.34 4.10 -5.21
CA HIS A 185 15.59 4.85 -6.44
C HIS A 185 14.99 6.26 -6.45
N VAL A 186 14.08 6.55 -5.51
CA VAL A 186 13.48 7.89 -5.31
C VAL A 186 13.86 8.46 -3.94
N ASP A 187 15.00 8.02 -3.42
CA ASP A 187 15.57 8.43 -2.12
C ASP A 187 14.67 8.23 -0.90
N SER A 188 13.68 7.32 -1.01
CA SER A 188 12.99 6.77 0.15
C SER A 188 13.82 5.63 0.74
N ARG A 189 14.57 5.90 1.82
CA ARG A 189 15.61 5.03 2.37
C ARG A 189 15.39 4.73 3.86
N ILE A 190 15.73 3.51 4.28
CA ILE A 190 15.61 3.07 5.69
C ILE A 190 16.48 3.94 6.60
N GLU A 191 17.72 4.22 6.20
CA GLU A 191 18.69 4.93 7.04
C GLU A 191 18.29 6.36 7.43
N GLU A 192 17.42 6.99 6.65
CA GLU A 192 16.96 8.35 6.88
C GLU A 192 15.54 8.40 7.46
N GLN A 193 14.61 7.60 6.89
CA GLN A 193 13.19 7.71 7.20
C GLN A 193 12.77 6.90 8.41
N LEU A 194 13.42 5.75 8.69
CA LEU A 194 13.05 4.96 9.87
C LEU A 194 13.31 5.71 11.19
N PRO A 195 14.45 6.40 11.39
CA PRO A 195 14.64 7.29 12.53
C PRO A 195 13.60 8.42 12.60
N LEU A 196 13.21 8.99 11.45
CA LEU A 196 12.19 10.03 11.37
C LEU A 196 10.83 9.52 11.86
N PHE A 197 10.34 8.39 11.35
CA PHE A 197 9.07 7.82 11.79
C PHE A 197 9.06 7.54 13.29
N ARG A 198 10.16 6.99 13.83
CA ARG A 198 10.30 6.77 15.28
C ARG A 198 10.22 8.09 16.05
N ALA A 199 10.95 9.12 15.62
CA ALA A 199 10.95 10.43 16.29
C ALA A 199 9.55 11.08 16.29
N GLN A 200 8.80 10.91 15.20
CA GLN A 200 7.44 11.42 15.03
C GLN A 200 6.36 10.46 15.58
N ARG A 201 6.75 9.32 16.17
CA ARG A 201 5.86 8.27 16.69
C ARG A 201 4.86 7.76 15.65
N VAL A 202 5.31 7.63 14.41
CA VAL A 202 4.54 7.10 13.29
C VAL A 202 4.85 5.61 13.15
N SER A 203 3.79 4.79 13.09
CA SER A 203 3.95 3.37 12.77
C SER A 203 4.27 3.25 11.29
N SER A 204 5.28 2.47 10.91
CA SER A 204 5.70 2.40 9.51
C SER A 204 5.86 0.95 9.04
N PHE A 205 5.38 0.68 7.83
CA PHE A 205 5.41 -0.63 7.16
C PHE A 205 6.03 -0.41 5.78
N HIS A 206 7.23 -0.92 5.57
CA HIS A 206 7.86 -0.77 4.26
C HIS A 206 7.22 -1.74 3.27
N TRP A 207 7.11 -1.34 2.01
CA TRP A 207 6.70 -2.24 0.95
C TRP A 207 7.86 -3.15 0.57
N GLY A 208 7.51 -4.35 0.11
CA GLY A 208 8.45 -5.44 -0.14
C GLY A 208 8.99 -6.06 1.15
N LEU A 209 9.33 -7.35 1.07
CA LEU A 209 9.93 -8.06 2.20
C LEU A 209 11.03 -8.97 1.72
N VAL A 210 10.72 -9.84 0.77
CA VAL A 210 11.60 -10.89 0.29
C VAL A 210 11.66 -10.87 -1.23
N GLN A 211 12.85 -11.15 -1.75
CA GLN A 211 13.11 -11.41 -3.17
C GLN A 211 12.32 -12.63 -3.67
N GLY A 212 11.01 -12.45 -3.90
CA GLY A 212 10.05 -13.50 -4.26
C GLY A 212 9.37 -13.34 -5.63
N LYS A 213 8.15 -13.84 -5.76
CA LYS A 213 7.44 -13.83 -7.05
C LYS A 213 7.08 -12.41 -7.53
N THR A 214 6.84 -11.48 -6.62
CA THR A 214 6.41 -10.11 -6.95
C THR A 214 7.50 -9.27 -7.61
N GLN A 215 8.78 -9.66 -7.51
CA GLN A 215 9.89 -8.92 -8.09
C GLN A 215 10.02 -7.47 -7.58
N THR A 216 9.64 -7.21 -6.34
CA THR A 216 9.64 -5.87 -5.72
C THR A 216 11.04 -5.34 -5.38
N TRP A 217 12.09 -6.16 -5.47
CA TRP A 217 13.49 -5.67 -5.49
C TRP A 217 13.85 -4.94 -6.79
N LEU A 218 13.09 -5.13 -7.87
CA LEU A 218 13.26 -4.40 -9.12
C LEU A 218 12.54 -3.05 -9.06
N PRO A 219 13.08 -2.00 -9.71
CA PRO A 219 12.39 -0.72 -9.82
C PRO A 219 11.10 -0.83 -10.64
N TRP A 220 10.17 0.10 -10.42
CA TRP A 220 8.98 0.23 -11.27
C TRP A 220 9.35 0.47 -12.74
N PRO A 221 8.43 0.16 -13.68
CA PRO A 221 8.68 0.35 -15.11
C PRO A 221 9.07 1.77 -15.53
N ASP A 222 8.58 2.79 -14.84
CA ASP A 222 8.80 4.21 -15.12
C ASP A 222 10.11 4.77 -14.53
N ILE A 223 10.79 4.00 -13.66
CA ILE A 223 12.09 4.36 -13.11
C ILE A 223 13.19 3.94 -14.10
N PRO A 224 13.99 4.88 -14.64
CA PRO A 224 15.05 4.58 -15.59
C PRO A 224 16.11 3.67 -14.98
N ARG A 225 16.53 2.65 -15.73
CA ARG A 225 17.70 1.83 -15.37
C ARG A 225 18.96 2.60 -15.70
N ASN A 226 19.86 2.74 -14.73
CA ASN A 226 21.19 3.31 -14.94
C ASN A 226 22.25 2.37 -14.35
N GLU A 227 23.51 2.51 -14.79
CA GLU A 227 24.60 1.65 -14.32
C GLU A 227 24.91 1.85 -12.83
N THR A 228 24.67 3.06 -12.30
CA THR A 228 24.96 3.41 -10.91
C THR A 228 23.97 2.80 -9.91
N THR A 229 22.76 2.48 -10.33
CA THR A 229 21.71 1.84 -9.51
C THR A 229 21.43 0.40 -9.92
N ALA A 230 22.21 -0.17 -10.85
CA ALA A 230 21.99 -1.54 -11.37
C ALA A 230 21.99 -2.62 -10.28
N GLN A 231 22.70 -2.40 -9.16
CA GLN A 231 22.75 -3.31 -8.01
C GLN A 231 21.84 -2.87 -6.85
N LEU A 232 21.23 -1.69 -6.94
CA LEU A 232 20.38 -1.14 -5.90
C LEU A 232 19.04 -1.87 -5.89
N TRP A 233 18.65 -2.42 -4.75
CA TRP A 233 17.31 -2.99 -4.60
C TRP A 233 16.28 -1.90 -4.38
N PHE A 234 15.09 -2.09 -4.94
CA PHE A 234 14.05 -1.08 -4.84
C PHE A 234 13.33 -1.11 -3.50
N HIS A 235 12.50 -2.13 -3.25
CA HIS A 235 11.74 -2.27 -2.00
C HIS A 235 12.33 -3.33 -1.07
N ASP A 236 12.48 -4.58 -1.55
CA ASP A 236 12.73 -5.72 -0.67
C ASP A 236 13.97 -5.57 0.22
N VAL A 237 13.93 -6.24 1.37
CA VAL A 237 14.97 -6.18 2.41
C VAL A 237 15.62 -7.53 2.69
N LEU A 238 15.02 -8.63 2.24
CA LEU A 238 15.53 -10.01 2.36
C LEU A 238 15.73 -10.65 0.99
N LYS A 239 16.80 -11.43 0.86
CA LYS A 239 17.05 -12.33 -0.26
C LYS A 239 16.16 -13.57 -0.16
N SER A 240 16.10 -14.33 -1.25
CA SER A 240 15.29 -15.55 -1.34
C SER A 240 15.65 -16.62 -0.31
N ASP A 241 16.88 -16.60 0.22
CA ASP A 241 17.35 -17.46 1.31
C ASP A 241 17.06 -16.90 2.71
N GLY A 242 16.42 -15.74 2.82
CA GLY A 242 16.12 -15.04 4.07
C GLY A 242 17.26 -14.19 4.62
N SER A 243 18.45 -14.18 4.00
CA SER A 243 19.54 -13.28 4.38
C SER A 243 19.22 -11.84 4.00
N PRO A 244 19.70 -10.83 4.74
CA PRO A 244 19.37 -9.45 4.42
C PRO A 244 20.04 -8.96 3.13
N TYR A 245 19.35 -8.09 2.40
CA TYR A 245 19.94 -7.29 1.33
C TYR A 245 21.04 -6.38 1.89
N SER A 246 20.74 -5.69 2.99
CA SER A 246 21.66 -4.81 3.70
C SER A 246 21.64 -5.13 5.19
N GLU A 247 22.74 -5.70 5.69
CA GLU A 247 22.89 -5.96 7.12
C GLU A 247 22.84 -4.65 7.94
N LYS A 248 23.35 -3.54 7.38
CA LYS A 248 23.29 -2.21 8.02
C LYS A 248 21.84 -1.74 8.22
N GLU A 249 20.99 -1.88 7.20
CA GLU A 249 19.56 -1.52 7.31
C GLU A 249 18.87 -2.38 8.37
N MET A 250 19.08 -3.71 8.36
CA MET A 250 18.43 -4.60 9.32
C MET A 250 18.95 -4.44 10.75
N GLN A 251 20.23 -4.08 10.94
CA GLN A 251 20.74 -3.68 12.25
C GLN A 251 20.05 -2.41 12.76
N MET A 252 19.76 -1.44 11.89
CA MET A 252 19.01 -0.25 12.28
C MET A 252 17.58 -0.61 12.70
N VAL A 253 16.87 -1.41 11.90
CA VAL A 253 15.53 -1.92 12.25
C VAL A 253 15.53 -2.59 13.62
N ARG A 254 16.48 -3.50 13.88
CA ARG A 254 16.62 -4.18 15.18
C ARG A 254 16.85 -3.19 16.32
N ARG A 255 17.76 -2.22 16.17
CA ARG A 255 18.05 -1.21 17.19
C ARG A 255 16.84 -0.34 17.50
N LEU A 256 16.13 0.11 16.48
CA LEU A 256 14.96 0.98 16.61
C LEU A 256 13.71 0.22 17.10
N ASN A 257 13.65 -1.11 17.02
CA ASN A 257 12.57 -1.89 17.62
C ASN A 257 12.91 -2.36 19.05
N ALA A 258 14.19 -2.51 19.40
CA ALA A 258 14.62 -2.92 20.74
C ALA A 258 14.54 -1.79 21.78
N ALA A 259 14.66 -0.53 21.33
CA ALA A 259 14.51 0.63 22.19
C ALA A 259 13.01 0.90 22.43
N GLY A 260 12.40 0.16 23.35
CA GLY A 260 11.08 0.47 23.91
C GLY A 260 11.16 1.64 24.87
#